data_AF-A0A960BVI0-F1
#
_entry.id   AF-A0A960BVI0-F1
#
_cell.length_a   1.000
_cell.length_b   1.000
_cell.length_c   1.000
_cell.angle_alpha   90.00
_cell.angle_beta   90.00
_cell.angle_gamma   90.00
#
_symmetry.space_group_name_H-M   'P 1'
#
loop_
_entity.id
_entity.type
_entity.pdbx_description
1 polymer ?
#
loop_
_entity_poly.entity_id
_entity_poly.type
_entity_poly.pdbx_seq_one_letter_code
_entity_poly.pdbx_strand_id
1 'polypeptide(L)'
;MTEQPPGNYPPPGNYPPPGGYPPPGGFPPPGNYPPPGGYPPPGGFPPPASLGALPKESYTPWITRVAAYVIDFLPGGLLVGIGQIVMVATGRNECISDSTDSAFSAVCTSQPSGVGLAVSLLCSLLALVYLVWNYGYRQGTTGSSIG
;
A
#
# COMPACT_ATOMS: atom_id res chain seq x y z
N MET A 1 15.46 94.37 -77.28
CA MET A 1 14.78 93.12 -76.92
C MET A 1 15.60 92.50 -75.82
N THR A 2 15.01 92.46 -74.64
CA THR A 2 15.59 92.24 -73.32
C THR A 2 15.71 90.76 -73.00
N GLU A 3 16.92 90.30 -72.69
CA GLU A 3 17.18 89.05 -72.00
C GLU A 3 18.17 89.37 -70.86
N GLN A 4 17.63 89.75 -69.70
CA GLN A 4 18.40 89.84 -68.46
C GLN A 4 18.53 88.41 -67.91
N PRO A 5 19.75 87.88 -67.71
CA PRO A 5 19.93 86.51 -67.29
C PRO A 5 19.41 86.31 -65.85
N PRO A 6 18.78 85.14 -65.57
CA PRO A 6 18.14 84.87 -64.29
C PRO A 6 19.14 84.90 -63.13
N GLY A 7 18.75 85.59 -62.06
CA GLY A 7 19.49 85.67 -60.81
C GLY A 7 19.62 84.30 -60.13
N ASN A 8 20.82 84.03 -59.61
CA ASN A 8 21.17 82.82 -58.87
C ASN A 8 20.35 82.70 -57.57
N TYR A 9 19.54 81.65 -57.47
CA TYR A 9 18.99 81.20 -56.18
C TYR A 9 20.09 80.47 -55.39
N PRO A 10 20.26 80.75 -54.08
CA PRO A 10 21.22 80.02 -53.26
C PRO A 10 20.79 78.55 -53.10
N PRO A 11 21.75 77.60 -53.11
CA PRO A 11 21.45 76.19 -53.01
C PRO A 11 20.84 75.82 -51.65
N PRO A 12 20.02 74.75 -51.58
CA PRO A 12 19.42 74.27 -50.35
C PRO A 12 20.48 73.98 -49.27
N GLY A 13 20.20 74.43 -48.04
CA GLY A 13 21.10 74.26 -46.89
C GLY A 13 21.36 72.78 -46.59
N ASN A 14 22.63 72.47 -46.31
CA ASN A 14 23.06 71.14 -45.90
C ASN A 14 22.44 70.79 -44.55
N TYR A 15 21.60 69.75 -44.52
CA TYR A 15 21.17 69.12 -43.28
C TYR A 15 22.39 68.46 -42.62
N PRO A 16 22.61 68.66 -41.30
CA PRO A 16 23.68 67.96 -40.60
C PRO A 16 23.40 66.44 -40.62
N PRO A 17 24.43 65.60 -40.82
CA PRO A 17 24.26 64.16 -40.86
C PRO A 17 23.76 63.63 -39.51
N PRO A 18 22.97 62.53 -39.49
CA PRO A 18 22.56 61.88 -38.24
C PRO A 18 23.78 61.59 -37.36
N GLY A 19 23.75 62.05 -36.11
CA GLY A 19 24.82 61.82 -35.14
C GLY A 19 25.06 60.32 -34.94
N GLY A 20 26.31 59.90 -35.05
CA GLY A 20 26.71 58.52 -34.79
C GLY A 20 26.42 58.12 -33.35
N TYR A 21 26.03 56.85 -33.15
CA TYR A 21 25.88 56.27 -31.82
C TYR A 21 27.21 56.33 -31.05
N PRO A 22 27.19 56.60 -29.74
CA PRO A 22 28.40 56.53 -28.93
C PRO A 22 28.97 55.09 -28.98
N PRO A 23 30.29 54.92 -28.99
CA PRO A 23 30.90 53.60 -29.00
C PRO A 23 30.48 52.82 -27.74
N PRO A 24 30.28 51.48 -27.83
CA PRO A 24 30.00 50.67 -26.66
C PRO A 24 31.09 50.88 -25.61
N GLY A 25 30.70 51.23 -24.39
CA GLY A 25 31.62 51.38 -23.26
C GLY A 25 32.41 50.08 -23.05
N GLY A 26 33.72 50.20 -22.86
CA GLY A 26 34.59 49.05 -22.59
C GLY A 26 34.13 48.28 -21.35
N PHE A 27 34.18 46.96 -21.42
CA PHE A 27 33.93 46.10 -20.27
C PHE A 27 34.94 46.38 -19.16
N PRO A 28 34.55 46.36 -17.88
CA PRO A 28 35.51 46.39 -16.78
C PRO A 28 36.45 45.18 -16.89
N PRO A 29 37.72 45.30 -16.45
CA PRO A 29 38.65 44.19 -16.47
C PRO A 29 38.08 43.01 -15.66
N PRO A 30 38.32 41.74 -16.06
CA PRO A 30 37.87 40.59 -15.30
C PRO A 30 38.39 40.70 -13.86
N GLY A 31 37.50 40.70 -12.88
CA GLY A 31 37.88 40.57 -11.48
C GLY A 31 38.66 39.27 -11.27
N ASN A 32 39.67 39.29 -10.40
CA ASN A 32 40.42 38.09 -10.05
C ASN A 32 39.45 37.00 -9.56
N TYR A 33 39.29 35.94 -10.34
CA TYR A 33 38.54 34.77 -9.93
C TYR A 33 39.19 34.18 -8.67
N PRO A 34 38.41 33.81 -7.63
CA PRO A 34 38.93 32.94 -6.58
C PRO A 34 39.43 31.64 -7.24
N PRO A 35 40.56 31.07 -6.77
CA PRO A 35 41.06 29.83 -7.33
C PRO A 35 39.98 28.75 -7.27
N PRO A 36 39.86 27.87 -8.28
CA PRO A 36 38.92 26.75 -8.23
C PRO A 36 39.12 26.01 -6.91
N GLY A 37 38.08 25.98 -6.08
CA GLY A 37 38.06 25.10 -4.91
C GLY A 37 38.34 23.69 -5.39
N GLY A 38 39.35 23.03 -4.81
CA GLY A 38 39.68 21.66 -5.15
C GLY A 38 38.44 20.79 -5.09
N TYR A 39 38.25 19.93 -6.08
CA TYR A 39 37.19 18.94 -6.05
C TYR A 39 37.24 18.20 -4.71
N PRO A 40 36.12 18.05 -3.98
CA PRO A 40 36.09 17.07 -2.90
C PRO A 40 36.51 15.73 -3.51
N PRO A 41 37.33 14.93 -2.82
CA PRO A 41 37.69 13.59 -3.31
C PRO A 41 36.40 12.85 -3.68
N PRO A 42 36.39 12.03 -4.75
CA PRO A 42 35.19 11.29 -5.14
C PRO A 42 34.59 10.67 -3.89
N GLY A 43 33.44 11.19 -3.47
CA GLY A 43 32.69 10.62 -2.37
C GLY A 43 32.47 9.17 -2.77
N GLY A 44 33.05 8.25 -2.00
CA GLY A 44 32.79 6.84 -2.20
C GLY A 44 31.29 6.70 -2.31
N PHE A 45 30.82 5.99 -3.35
CA PHE A 45 29.44 5.54 -3.35
C PHE A 45 29.16 5.01 -1.94
N PRO A 46 28.09 5.46 -1.25
CA PRO A 46 27.67 4.75 -0.06
C PRO A 46 27.60 3.28 -0.48
N PRO A 47 28.26 2.36 0.26
CA PRO A 47 28.21 0.96 -0.10
C PRO A 47 26.73 0.62 -0.33
N PRO A 48 26.39 -0.16 -1.37
CA PRO A 48 25.01 -0.58 -1.58
C PRO A 48 24.51 -1.03 -0.23
N ALA A 49 23.46 -0.37 0.28
CA ALA A 49 22.95 -0.65 1.60
C ALA A 49 22.78 -2.15 1.66
N SER A 50 23.72 -2.84 2.32
CA SER A 50 23.59 -4.25 2.51
C SER A 50 22.31 -4.30 3.30
N LEU A 51 21.28 -4.94 2.75
CA LEU A 51 20.22 -5.52 3.55
C LEU A 51 20.89 -6.61 4.39
N GLY A 52 21.81 -6.21 5.25
CA GLY A 52 22.45 -7.07 6.23
C GLY A 52 21.30 -7.61 7.05
N ALA A 53 21.31 -8.92 7.29
CA ALA A 53 20.35 -9.55 8.15
C ALA A 53 20.26 -8.71 9.44
N LEU A 54 19.05 -8.21 9.72
CA LEU A 54 18.82 -7.43 10.93
C LEU A 54 19.27 -8.30 12.12
N PRO A 55 19.81 -7.68 13.19
CA PRO A 55 20.16 -8.43 14.39
C PRO A 55 18.96 -9.27 14.88
N LYS A 56 19.20 -10.46 15.45
CA LYS A 56 18.13 -11.43 15.77
C LYS A 56 17.06 -10.84 16.67
N GLU A 57 17.46 -9.96 17.56
CA GLU A 57 16.65 -9.13 18.47
C GLU A 57 15.71 -8.14 17.76
N SER A 58 15.96 -7.81 16.49
CA SER A 58 15.07 -6.96 15.68
C SER A 58 13.86 -7.72 15.12
N TYR A 59 13.87 -9.06 15.17
CA TYR A 59 12.73 -9.87 14.73
C TYR A 59 11.81 -10.20 15.89
N THR A 60 10.50 -10.19 15.63
CA THR A 60 9.51 -10.73 16.55
C THR A 60 9.86 -12.19 16.90
N PRO A 61 10.00 -12.55 18.19
CA PRO A 61 10.30 -13.91 18.60
C PRO A 61 9.31 -14.92 18.00
N TRP A 62 9.79 -16.11 17.64
CA TRP A 62 8.94 -17.12 17.01
C TRP A 62 7.73 -17.50 17.89
N ILE A 63 7.92 -17.56 19.21
CA ILE A 63 6.86 -17.88 20.18
C ILE A 63 5.76 -16.83 20.14
N THR A 64 6.12 -15.55 20.01
CA THR A 64 5.14 -14.46 19.89
C THR A 64 4.30 -14.62 18.62
N ARG A 65 4.89 -15.07 17.51
CA ARG A 65 4.14 -15.35 16.28
C ARG A 65 3.16 -16.52 16.45
N VAL A 66 3.56 -17.55 17.19
CA VAL A 66 2.66 -18.68 17.49
C VAL A 66 1.56 -18.28 18.45
N ALA A 67 1.86 -17.47 19.47
CA ALA A 67 0.86 -16.94 20.37
C ALA A 67 -0.15 -16.07 19.62
N ALA A 68 0.33 -15.17 18.76
CA ALA A 68 -0.52 -14.36 17.87
C ALA A 68 -1.42 -15.23 16.99
N TYR A 69 -0.83 -16.25 16.34
CA TYR A 69 -1.58 -17.23 15.55
C TYR A 69 -2.69 -17.91 16.36
N VAL A 70 -2.39 -18.39 17.58
CA VAL A 70 -3.42 -19.00 18.44
C VAL A 70 -4.52 -18.00 18.77
N ILE A 71 -4.18 -16.76 19.14
CA ILE A 71 -5.15 -15.70 19.46
C ILE A 71 -6.04 -15.39 18.26
N ASP A 72 -5.48 -15.32 17.05
CA ASP A 72 -6.24 -15.04 15.84
C ASP A 72 -7.23 -16.15 15.48
N PHE A 73 -6.93 -17.41 15.83
CA PHE A 73 -7.84 -18.53 15.58
C PHE A 73 -8.86 -18.74 16.69
N LEU A 74 -8.65 -18.21 17.90
CA LEU A 74 -9.55 -18.44 19.04
C LEU A 74 -11.00 -18.01 18.76
N PRO A 75 -11.30 -16.79 18.24
CA PRO A 75 -12.68 -16.38 18.02
C PRO A 75 -13.38 -17.23 16.95
N GLY A 76 -12.70 -17.52 15.84
CA GLY A 76 -13.24 -18.39 14.79
C GLY A 76 -13.43 -19.83 15.27
N GLY A 77 -12.47 -20.37 16.02
CA GLY A 77 -12.53 -21.70 16.60
C GLY A 77 -13.63 -21.84 17.65
N LEU A 78 -13.85 -20.82 18.47
CA LEU A 78 -14.95 -20.79 19.45
C LEU A 78 -16.32 -20.83 18.74
N LEU A 79 -16.51 -20.04 17.68
CA LEU A 79 -17.74 -20.06 16.90
C LEU A 79 -18.01 -21.45 16.31
N VAL A 80 -17.02 -22.04 15.64
CA VAL A 80 -17.13 -23.40 15.08
C VAL A 80 -17.41 -24.41 16.19
N GLY A 81 -16.68 -24.34 17.29
CA GLY A 81 -16.84 -25.23 18.45
C GLY A 81 -18.25 -25.18 19.02
N ILE A 82 -18.83 -23.99 19.19
CA ILE A 82 -20.22 -23.83 19.63
C ILE A 82 -21.18 -24.50 18.64
N GLY A 83 -21.00 -24.29 17.34
CA GLY A 83 -21.82 -24.93 16.30
C GLY A 83 -21.77 -26.46 16.35
N GLN A 84 -20.57 -27.02 16.53
CA GLN A 84 -20.37 -28.47 16.67
C GLN A 84 -21.00 -29.03 17.95
N ILE A 85 -20.86 -28.32 19.08
CA ILE A 85 -21.46 -28.72 20.36
C ILE A 85 -22.99 -28.76 20.23
N VAL A 86 -23.60 -27.74 19.64
CA VAL A 86 -25.05 -27.71 19.41
C VAL A 86 -25.49 -28.85 18.49
N MET A 87 -24.74 -29.11 17.42
CA MET A 87 -25.06 -30.20 16.48
C MET A 87 -25.05 -31.57 17.16
N VAL A 88 -24.05 -31.84 18.00
CA VAL A 88 -23.98 -33.11 18.77
C VAL A 88 -25.08 -33.16 19.83
N ALA A 89 -25.29 -32.06 20.58
CA ALA A 89 -26.28 -32.00 21.65
C ALA A 89 -27.73 -32.14 21.14
N THR A 90 -27.98 -31.73 19.90
CA THR A 90 -29.30 -31.81 19.26
C THR A 90 -29.45 -33.03 18.34
N GLY A 91 -28.50 -33.95 18.34
CA GLY A 91 -28.58 -35.19 17.58
C GLY A 91 -29.83 -36.00 17.95
N ARG A 92 -30.44 -36.66 16.96
CA ARG A 92 -31.58 -37.55 17.18
C ARG A 92 -31.15 -39.00 16.99
N ASN A 93 -31.76 -39.89 17.75
CA ASN A 93 -31.62 -41.34 17.55
C ASN A 93 -32.86 -41.87 16.87
N GLU A 94 -32.68 -42.46 15.69
CA GLU A 94 -33.74 -43.18 14.99
C GLU A 94 -33.55 -44.67 15.28
N CYS A 95 -34.53 -45.27 15.93
CA CYS A 95 -34.50 -46.67 16.32
C CYS A 95 -35.60 -47.43 15.61
N ILE A 96 -35.24 -48.54 14.99
CA ILE A 96 -36.18 -49.57 14.55
C ILE A 96 -36.15 -50.69 15.59
N SER A 97 -37.33 -51.12 16.04
CA SER A 97 -37.47 -52.25 16.95
C SER A 97 -38.40 -53.29 16.34
N ASP A 98 -38.02 -54.54 16.48
CA ASP A 98 -38.82 -55.69 16.06
C ASP A 98 -39.13 -56.54 17.30
N SER A 99 -40.40 -56.88 17.47
CA SER A 99 -40.88 -57.69 18.58
C SER A 99 -41.66 -58.89 18.06
N THR A 100 -41.08 -60.07 18.25
CA THR A 100 -41.72 -61.37 18.00
C THR A 100 -42.14 -62.01 19.33
N ASP A 101 -42.99 -63.03 19.28
CA ASP A 101 -43.46 -63.75 20.49
C ASP A 101 -42.33 -64.37 21.33
N SER A 102 -41.10 -64.47 20.80
CA SER A 102 -39.96 -65.14 21.45
C SER A 102 -38.73 -64.26 21.67
N ALA A 103 -38.68 -63.06 21.07
CA ALA A 103 -37.50 -62.19 21.17
C ALA A 103 -37.82 -60.72 20.82
N PHE A 104 -37.10 -59.81 21.48
CA PHE A 104 -37.10 -58.37 21.22
C PHE A 104 -35.72 -57.94 20.68
N SER A 105 -35.70 -57.16 19.61
CA SER A 105 -34.50 -56.55 19.05
C SER A 105 -34.75 -55.08 18.76
N ALA A 106 -33.76 -54.22 19.03
CA ALA A 106 -33.79 -52.81 18.67
C ALA A 106 -32.43 -52.37 18.15
N VAL A 107 -32.41 -51.68 17.01
CA VAL A 107 -31.21 -51.09 16.40
C VAL A 107 -31.44 -49.60 16.24
N CYS A 108 -30.51 -48.80 16.75
CA CYS A 108 -30.56 -47.34 16.71
C CYS A 108 -29.41 -46.76 15.91
N THR A 109 -29.69 -45.70 15.14
CA THR A 109 -28.67 -44.86 14.49
C THR A 109 -28.79 -43.43 15.01
N SER A 110 -27.65 -42.80 15.29
CA SER A 110 -27.58 -41.38 15.66
C SER A 110 -27.37 -40.54 14.41
N GLN A 111 -28.19 -39.52 14.20
CA GLN A 111 -28.06 -38.59 13.07
C GLN A 111 -28.17 -37.14 13.55
N PRO A 112 -27.43 -36.19 12.92
CA PRO A 112 -27.58 -34.78 13.20
C PRO A 112 -29.01 -34.30 12.94
N SER A 113 -29.56 -33.45 13.81
CA SER A 113 -30.84 -32.80 13.51
C SER A 113 -30.67 -31.71 12.45
N GLY A 114 -31.75 -31.40 11.71
CA GLY A 114 -31.74 -30.29 10.75
C GLY A 114 -31.42 -28.94 11.41
N VAL A 115 -31.89 -28.73 12.64
CA VAL A 115 -31.56 -27.54 13.44
C VAL A 115 -30.08 -27.54 13.81
N GLY A 116 -29.54 -28.66 14.28
CA GLY A 116 -28.12 -28.80 14.62
C GLY A 116 -27.20 -28.51 13.43
N LEU A 117 -27.54 -29.05 12.25
CA LEU A 117 -26.83 -28.77 11.01
C LEU A 117 -26.91 -27.29 10.62
N ALA A 118 -28.10 -26.68 10.70
CA ALA A 118 -28.29 -25.27 10.37
C ALA A 118 -27.45 -24.37 11.29
N VAL A 119 -27.46 -24.62 12.60
CA VAL A 119 -26.64 -23.86 13.57
C VAL A 119 -25.15 -24.05 13.29
N SER A 120 -24.70 -25.29 13.05
CA SER A 120 -23.30 -25.57 12.70
C SER A 120 -22.85 -24.82 11.45
N LEU A 121 -23.69 -24.79 10.40
CA LEU A 121 -23.40 -24.06 9.17
C LEU A 121 -23.35 -22.54 9.42
N LEU A 122 -24.31 -21.98 10.14
CA LEU A 122 -24.33 -20.56 10.46
C LEU A 122 -23.10 -20.14 11.26
N CYS A 123 -22.74 -20.87 12.31
CA CYS A 123 -21.53 -20.62 13.09
C CYS A 123 -20.26 -20.73 12.23
N SER A 124 -20.19 -21.70 11.32
CA SER A 124 -19.06 -21.87 10.41
C SER A 124 -18.94 -20.71 9.42
N LEU A 125 -20.06 -20.23 8.88
CA LEU A 125 -20.09 -19.05 8.00
C LEU A 125 -19.66 -17.79 8.75
N LEU A 126 -20.12 -17.59 9.98
CA LEU A 126 -19.69 -16.47 10.82
C LEU A 126 -18.19 -16.54 11.13
N ALA A 127 -17.66 -17.74 11.41
CA ALA A 127 -16.23 -17.95 11.59
C ALA A 127 -15.43 -17.62 10.32
N LEU A 128 -15.92 -18.02 9.14
CA LEU A 128 -15.30 -17.67 7.85
C LEU A 128 -15.32 -16.16 7.60
N VAL A 129 -16.45 -15.49 7.86
CA VAL A 129 -16.55 -14.03 7.75
C VAL A 129 -15.53 -13.36 8.67
N TYR A 130 -15.41 -13.82 9.92
CA TYR A 130 -14.42 -13.32 10.85
C TYR A 130 -12.98 -13.52 10.34
N LEU A 131 -12.64 -14.71 9.84
CA LEU A 131 -11.30 -15.01 9.33
C LEU A 131 -10.96 -14.16 8.08
N VAL A 132 -11.91 -14.02 7.15
CA VAL A 132 -11.74 -13.16 5.97
C VAL A 132 -11.56 -11.70 6.38
N TRP A 133 -12.32 -11.23 7.35
CA TRP A 133 -12.15 -9.89 7.87
C TRP A 133 -10.81 -9.71 8.59
N ASN A 134 -10.40 -10.64 9.46
CA ASN A 134 -9.18 -10.54 10.26
C ASN A 134 -7.91 -10.64 9.40
N TYR A 135 -7.81 -11.67 8.55
CA TYR A 135 -6.64 -11.92 7.72
C TYR A 135 -6.66 -11.21 6.36
N GLY A 136 -7.84 -11.01 5.77
CA GLY A 136 -7.95 -10.34 4.48
C GLY A 136 -8.00 -8.83 4.62
N TYR A 137 -9.05 -8.33 5.27
CA TYR A 137 -9.32 -6.89 5.33
C TYR A 137 -8.45 -6.17 6.36
N ARG A 138 -8.44 -6.63 7.62
CA ARG A 138 -7.76 -5.96 8.72
C ARG A 138 -6.24 -6.03 8.57
N GLN A 139 -5.69 -7.20 8.27
CA GLN A 139 -4.25 -7.33 8.02
C GLN A 139 -3.81 -6.52 6.79
N GLY A 140 -4.63 -6.46 5.74
CA GLY A 140 -4.33 -5.66 4.55
C GLY A 140 -4.38 -4.14 4.78
N THR A 141 -5.23 -3.67 5.71
CA THR A 141 -5.43 -2.23 5.98
C THR A 141 -4.59 -1.70 7.14
N THR A 142 -4.35 -2.52 8.17
CA THR A 142 -3.66 -2.11 9.40
C THR A 142 -2.26 -2.71 9.53
N GLY A 143 -1.90 -3.69 8.69
CA GLY A 143 -0.63 -4.42 8.79
C GLY A 143 -0.60 -5.44 9.94
N SER A 144 -1.68 -5.60 10.70
CA SER A 144 -1.78 -6.51 11.84
C SER A 144 -3.12 -7.26 11.85
N SER A 145 -3.10 -8.49 12.34
CA SER A 145 -4.31 -9.21 12.76
C SER A 145 -4.69 -8.78 14.19
N ILE A 146 -5.56 -9.54 14.85
CA ILE A 146 -5.96 -9.28 16.25
C ILE A 146 -4.89 -9.75 17.24
N GLY A 147 -4.21 -10.85 16.91
CA GLY A 147 -3.15 -11.46 17.71
C GLY A 147 -1.82 -10.73 17.68
#